data_AF-A0A8X6K4G5-F1
#
_entry.id   AF-A0A8X6K4G5-F1
#
_cell.length_a   1.000
_cell.length_b   1.000
_cell.length_c   1.000
_cell.angle_alpha   90.00
_cell.angle_beta   90.00
_cell.angle_gamma   90.00
#
_symmetry.space_group_name_H-M   'P 1'
#
loop_
_entity.id
_entity.type
_entity.pdbx_description
1 polymer ?
#
loop_
_entity_poly.entity_id
_entity_poly.type
_entity_poly.pdbx_seq_one_letter_code
_entity_poly.pdbx_strand_id
1 'polypeptide(L)'
;MALERKRSSRRGGPGSRHRKRPPENKCKSCCRRFTAFMFSHVGLCALVVGYSILGAFAFQALEAPYEEQKVDEVMHKRMDTVKRLWAITDQLNVLYKENWTRQVTEEVKRFQADLVHAIKEGYDGKEGTGTQWTFSGAFLYSLTVITTIGYGNIAPRTPSGKIATIFYAIIGIPLMLLYLTNIGDILAKAFRYLYSRACACTSGDGEARRRRYLAENYRVQHVVGNASSSTAPTGRFGLEVDEKFHLSVPPPPPPPLSHIVEDEVRIEPIPDSELYREDEYNGKARVSVPITLCMVILVGYISGGAVLFSLWEGWGFLDGSYFCFVTLSTIGFGDLVPGDSVISDGGSQEKLVMCSLYLLFGMALIAMCFNLMQEEVIHKVRTCGRRIGIIKDQEDDDDMG
;
A
#
# COMPACT_ATOMS: atom_id res chain seq x y z
N MET A 1 61.09 33.69 -58.89
CA MET A 1 60.39 32.86 -59.90
C MET A 1 59.08 32.38 -59.26
N ALA A 2 58.01 32.22 -60.06
CA ALA A 2 56.59 32.00 -59.70
C ALA A 2 55.84 33.31 -59.36
N LEU A 3 55.11 33.99 -60.24
CA LEU A 3 54.15 33.63 -61.32
C LEU A 3 52.87 32.92 -60.84
N GLU A 4 51.80 33.73 -60.84
CA GLU A 4 50.46 33.52 -61.43
C GLU A 4 49.44 32.47 -60.90
N ARG A 5 48.28 33.03 -60.54
CA ARG A 5 46.89 32.67 -60.91
C ARG A 5 46.39 31.21 -60.74
N LYS A 6 45.27 31.08 -60.02
CA LYS A 6 43.91 31.02 -60.62
C LYS A 6 42.80 30.95 -59.56
N ARG A 7 41.85 31.89 -59.64
CA ARG A 7 40.46 31.67 -59.21
C ARG A 7 39.82 30.66 -60.17
N SER A 8 39.17 29.62 -59.65
CA SER A 8 38.12 28.91 -60.36
C SER A 8 36.89 28.70 -59.48
N SER A 9 35.77 29.01 -60.09
CA SER A 9 34.41 29.11 -59.59
C SER A 9 33.73 27.74 -59.42
N ARG A 10 32.68 27.73 -58.57
CA ARG A 10 31.53 26.80 -58.51
C ARG A 10 31.77 25.39 -57.97
N ARG A 11 31.14 25.12 -56.81
CA ARG A 11 30.12 24.07 -56.66
C ARG A 11 29.24 24.39 -55.44
N GLY A 12 27.98 24.74 -55.72
CA GLY A 12 26.94 24.78 -54.70
C GLY A 12 26.40 23.39 -54.42
N GLY A 13 25.98 23.18 -53.18
CA GLY A 13 25.15 22.06 -52.74
C GLY A 13 25.31 21.76 -51.25
N PRO A 14 24.29 21.18 -50.58
CA PRO A 14 22.88 21.52 -50.58
C PRO A 14 22.51 22.25 -49.26
N GLY A 15 21.54 23.16 -49.34
CA GLY A 15 21.00 23.85 -48.16
C GLY A 15 20.49 22.85 -47.12
N SER A 16 20.86 23.08 -45.86
CA SER A 16 20.27 22.35 -44.75
C SER A 16 18.76 22.59 -44.78
N ARG A 17 17.99 21.55 -45.09
CA ARG A 17 16.55 21.57 -44.88
C ARG A 17 16.34 21.62 -43.37
N HIS A 18 16.23 22.83 -42.83
CA HIS A 18 15.63 23.05 -41.53
C HIS A 18 14.21 22.48 -41.59
N ARG A 19 14.06 21.24 -41.13
CA ARG A 19 12.78 20.56 -40.99
C ARG A 19 12.01 21.34 -39.93
N LYS A 20 11.22 22.33 -40.34
CA LYS A 20 10.34 23.10 -39.45
C LYS A 20 9.48 22.09 -38.69
N ARG A 21 9.69 22.02 -37.37
CA ARG A 21 8.85 21.22 -36.47
C ARG A 21 7.39 21.68 -36.67
N PRO A 22 6.42 20.77 -36.78
CA PRO A 22 5.02 21.17 -36.94
C PRO A 22 4.58 22.04 -35.74
N PRO A 23 3.63 22.97 -35.92
CA PRO A 23 3.18 23.85 -34.84
C PRO A 23 2.62 22.98 -33.70
N GLU A 24 3.32 22.97 -32.58
CA GLU A 24 2.92 22.22 -31.39
C GLU A 24 1.62 22.84 -30.85
N ASN A 25 0.53 22.06 -30.78
CA ASN A 25 -0.77 22.55 -30.34
C ASN A 25 -0.64 23.27 -28.98
N LYS A 26 -0.94 24.58 -28.93
CA LYS A 26 -0.80 25.41 -27.71
C LYS A 26 -1.49 24.80 -26.49
N CYS A 27 -2.62 24.10 -26.68
CA CYS A 27 -3.34 23.37 -25.65
C CYS A 27 -2.53 22.18 -25.08
N LYS A 28 -1.81 21.40 -25.92
CA LYS A 28 -0.90 20.34 -25.45
C LYS A 28 0.28 20.91 -24.68
N SER A 29 0.84 22.04 -25.11
CA SER A 29 1.96 22.70 -24.43
C SER A 29 1.54 23.31 -23.08
N CYS A 30 0.36 23.91 -23.01
CA CYS A 30 -0.23 24.42 -21.77
C CYS A 30 -0.58 23.29 -20.80
N CYS A 31 -1.23 22.22 -21.28
CA CYS A 31 -1.52 21.05 -20.48
C CYS A 31 -0.22 20.40 -19.98
N ARG A 32 0.82 20.27 -20.81
CA ARG A 32 2.14 19.76 -20.39
C ARG A 32 2.76 20.60 -19.27
N ARG A 33 2.73 21.93 -19.39
CA ARG A 33 3.27 22.85 -18.36
C ARG A 33 2.46 22.80 -17.07
N PHE A 34 1.13 22.74 -17.18
CA PHE A 34 0.24 22.61 -16.04
C PHE A 34 0.43 21.27 -15.32
N THR A 35 0.45 20.15 -16.06
CA THR A 35 0.72 18.83 -15.49
C THR A 35 2.11 18.78 -14.85
N ALA A 36 3.15 19.30 -15.50
CA ALA A 36 4.49 19.38 -14.91
C ALA A 36 4.53 20.24 -13.63
N PHE A 37 3.75 21.33 -13.58
CA PHE A 37 3.60 22.15 -12.37
C PHE A 37 2.85 21.40 -11.26
N MET A 38 1.75 20.72 -11.56
CA MET A 38 0.97 19.94 -10.59
C MET A 38 1.80 18.80 -9.96
N PHE A 39 2.72 18.20 -10.72
CA PHE A 39 3.65 17.18 -10.23
C PHE A 39 4.94 17.74 -9.62
N SER A 40 5.11 19.06 -9.55
CA SER A 40 6.18 19.66 -8.74
C SER A 40 5.84 19.54 -7.25
N HIS A 41 6.86 19.53 -6.37
CA HIS A 41 6.64 19.51 -4.92
C HIS A 41 5.67 20.62 -4.45
N VAL A 42 5.81 21.82 -5.02
CA VAL A 42 4.94 22.98 -4.72
C VAL A 42 3.51 22.74 -5.22
N GLY A 43 3.35 22.17 -6.42
CA GLY A 43 2.03 21.84 -6.98
C GLY A 43 1.29 20.76 -6.19
N LEU A 44 2.01 19.73 -5.72
CA LEU A 44 1.45 18.69 -4.85
C LEU A 44 0.99 19.26 -3.50
N CYS A 45 1.81 20.10 -2.86
CA CYS A 45 1.42 20.80 -1.64
C CYS A 45 0.15 21.65 -1.86
N ALA A 46 0.08 22.41 -2.95
CA ALA A 46 -1.09 23.23 -3.28
C ALA A 46 -2.34 22.37 -3.55
N LEU A 47 -2.19 21.21 -4.20
CA LEU A 47 -3.30 20.28 -4.45
C LEU A 47 -3.83 19.68 -3.14
N VAL A 48 -2.96 19.27 -2.23
CA VAL A 48 -3.36 18.74 -0.91
C VAL A 48 -4.12 19.80 -0.13
N VAL A 49 -3.60 21.02 -0.05
CA VAL A 49 -4.28 22.13 0.64
C VAL A 49 -5.64 22.43 0.00
N GLY A 50 -5.70 22.49 -1.33
CA GLY A 50 -6.95 22.71 -2.06
C GLY A 50 -7.99 21.61 -1.82
N TYR A 51 -7.57 20.34 -1.80
CA TYR A 51 -8.45 19.21 -1.50
C TYR A 51 -8.97 19.25 -0.06
N SER A 52 -8.12 19.64 0.91
CA SER A 52 -8.54 19.83 2.30
C SER A 52 -9.55 20.96 2.47
N ILE A 53 -9.39 22.08 1.75
CA ILE A 53 -10.37 23.19 1.75
C ILE A 53 -11.71 22.73 1.17
N LEU A 54 -11.69 21.97 0.07
CA LEU A 54 -12.89 21.38 -0.52
C LEU A 54 -13.61 20.45 0.48
N GLY A 55 -12.85 19.59 1.17
CA GLY A 55 -13.36 18.72 2.23
C GLY A 55 -13.99 19.52 3.37
N ALA A 56 -13.38 20.62 3.80
CA ALA A 56 -13.93 21.48 4.85
C ALA A 56 -15.31 22.04 4.49
N PHE A 57 -15.48 22.58 3.28
CA PHE A 57 -16.79 23.04 2.81
C PHE A 57 -17.81 21.90 2.70
N ALA A 58 -17.39 20.73 2.21
CA ALA A 58 -18.27 19.59 2.07
C ALA A 58 -18.79 19.10 3.43
N PHE A 59 -17.90 18.86 4.40
CA PHE A 59 -18.31 18.38 5.73
C PHE A 59 -19.08 19.43 6.51
N GLN A 60 -18.72 20.71 6.41
CA GLN A 60 -19.52 21.78 7.02
C GLN A 60 -20.95 21.80 6.47
N ALA A 61 -21.13 21.65 5.15
CA ALA A 61 -22.45 21.64 4.54
C ALA A 61 -23.27 20.39 4.88
N LEU A 62 -22.62 19.25 5.10
CA LEU A 62 -23.28 17.97 5.41
C LEU A 62 -23.61 17.81 6.90
N GLU A 63 -22.68 18.17 7.79
CA GLU A 63 -22.77 17.86 9.22
C GLU A 63 -23.33 19.01 10.08
N ALA A 64 -23.06 20.28 9.73
CA ALA A 64 -23.46 21.41 10.57
C ALA A 64 -24.98 21.51 10.82
N PRO A 65 -25.86 21.31 9.80
CA PRO A 65 -27.31 21.35 10.03
C PRO A 65 -27.80 20.26 10.98
N TYR A 66 -27.16 19.07 10.92
CA TYR A 66 -27.51 17.95 11.78
C TYR A 66 -27.05 18.19 13.23
N GLU A 67 -25.85 18.75 13.42
CA GLU A 67 -25.35 19.15 14.74
C GLU A 67 -26.26 20.19 15.42
N GLU A 68 -26.64 21.25 14.70
CA GLU A 68 -27.53 22.30 15.22
C GLU A 68 -28.88 21.71 15.66
N GLN A 69 -29.49 20.86 14.83
CA GLN A 69 -30.75 20.19 15.16
C GLN A 69 -30.61 19.33 16.43
N LYS A 70 -29.47 18.66 16.61
CA LYS A 70 -29.25 17.79 17.78
C LYS A 70 -29.07 18.58 19.07
N VAL A 71 -28.38 19.72 18.99
CA VAL A 71 -28.26 20.65 20.12
C VAL A 71 -29.65 21.11 20.55
N ASP A 72 -30.50 21.52 19.61
CA ASP A 72 -31.87 21.97 19.91
C ASP A 72 -32.72 20.85 20.53
N GLU A 73 -32.60 19.61 20.01
CA GLU A 73 -33.31 18.44 20.55
C GLU A 73 -32.92 18.17 22.03
N VAL A 74 -31.62 18.20 22.34
CA VAL A 74 -31.10 17.99 23.70
C VAL A 74 -31.55 19.13 24.63
N MET A 75 -31.53 20.37 24.15
CA MET A 75 -32.04 21.52 24.90
C MET A 75 -33.53 21.39 25.20
N HIS A 76 -34.33 20.93 24.23
CA HIS A 76 -35.76 20.69 24.41
C HIS A 76 -36.03 19.57 25.43
N LYS A 77 -35.34 18.43 25.30
CA LYS A 77 -35.43 17.31 26.27
C LYS A 77 -35.06 17.73 27.68
N ARG A 78 -34.05 18.59 27.84
CA ARG A 78 -33.67 19.17 29.14
C ARG A 78 -34.80 20.04 29.70
N MET A 79 -35.34 20.96 28.90
CA MET A 79 -36.43 21.86 29.33
C MET A 79 -37.70 21.09 29.70
N ASP A 80 -38.06 20.07 28.94
CA ASP A 80 -39.23 19.25 29.25
C ASP A 80 -39.05 18.41 30.50
N THR A 81 -37.83 17.92 30.74
CA THR A 81 -37.50 17.24 32.00
C THR A 81 -37.66 18.20 33.18
N VAL A 82 -37.19 19.45 33.06
CA VAL A 82 -37.40 20.49 34.08
C VAL A 82 -38.89 20.78 34.31
N LYS A 83 -39.71 20.88 33.25
CA LYS A 83 -41.16 21.08 33.37
C LYS A 83 -41.86 19.89 34.05
N ARG A 84 -41.44 18.65 33.75
CA ARG A 84 -41.99 17.45 34.40
C ARG A 84 -41.63 17.42 35.88
N LEU A 85 -40.38 17.71 36.21
CA LEU A 85 -39.93 17.85 37.60
C LEU A 85 -40.73 18.94 38.33
N TRP A 86 -41.00 20.07 37.65
CA TRP A 86 -41.85 21.15 38.16
C TRP A 86 -43.29 20.70 38.46
N ALA A 87 -43.90 19.90 37.56
CA ALA A 87 -45.26 19.41 37.77
C ALA A 87 -45.36 18.47 38.99
N ILE A 88 -44.29 17.72 39.30
CA ILE A 88 -44.22 16.87 40.51
C ILE A 88 -44.17 17.73 41.77
N THR A 89 -43.44 18.85 41.75
CA THR A 89 -43.40 19.79 42.90
C THR A 89 -44.75 20.47 43.17
N ASP A 90 -45.62 20.63 42.17
CA ASP A 90 -46.98 21.17 42.35
C ASP A 90 -47.91 20.20 43.12
N GLN A 91 -47.59 18.90 43.12
CA GLN A 91 -48.32 17.88 43.87
C GLN A 91 -47.91 17.82 45.35
N LEU A 92 -46.81 18.47 45.74
CA LEU A 92 -46.24 18.48 47.09
C LEU A 92 -46.22 19.92 47.62
N ASN A 93 -47.19 20.25 48.47
CA ASN A 93 -47.49 21.64 48.84
C ASN A 93 -46.33 22.33 49.58
N VAL A 94 -46.00 23.54 49.12
CA VAL A 94 -44.99 24.51 49.62
C VAL A 94 -43.60 24.40 48.96
N LEU A 95 -43.49 24.92 47.73
CA LEU A 95 -42.20 25.30 47.14
C LEU A 95 -42.35 26.53 46.21
N TYR A 96 -41.56 27.58 46.43
CA TYR A 96 -41.56 28.79 45.58
C TYR A 96 -41.00 28.50 44.19
N LYS A 97 -41.86 28.56 43.17
CA LYS A 97 -41.59 28.08 41.81
C LYS A 97 -40.30 28.54 41.17
N GLU A 98 -40.11 29.84 41.14
CA GLU A 98 -39.02 30.46 40.38
C GLU A 98 -37.66 30.22 41.04
N ASN A 99 -37.60 30.31 42.38
CA ASN A 99 -36.36 30.09 43.13
C ASN A 99 -35.92 28.63 43.06
N TRP A 100 -36.84 27.68 43.20
CA TRP A 100 -36.49 26.26 43.09
C TRP A 100 -36.07 25.89 41.67
N THR A 101 -36.81 26.33 40.66
CA THR A 101 -36.47 26.03 39.26
C THR A 101 -35.08 26.54 38.90
N ARG A 102 -34.73 27.76 39.35
CA ARG A 102 -33.40 28.33 39.16
C ARG A 102 -32.32 27.50 39.86
N GLN A 103 -32.50 27.18 41.14
CA GLN A 103 -31.52 26.42 41.92
C GLN A 103 -31.31 25.00 41.39
N VAL A 104 -32.38 24.31 41.01
CA VAL A 104 -32.28 22.96 40.42
C VAL A 104 -31.64 23.01 39.04
N THR A 105 -31.95 24.01 38.22
CA THR A 105 -31.31 24.15 36.90
C THR A 105 -29.81 24.41 37.06
N GLU A 106 -29.41 25.23 38.03
CA GLU A 106 -28.01 25.46 38.37
C GLU A 106 -27.33 24.16 38.82
N GLU A 107 -27.99 23.33 39.65
CA GLU A 107 -27.41 22.07 40.09
C GLU A 107 -27.34 21.00 39.01
N VAL A 108 -28.35 20.89 38.14
CA VAL A 108 -28.27 19.97 36.99
C VAL A 108 -27.13 20.39 36.06
N LYS A 109 -26.90 21.69 35.86
CA LYS A 109 -25.76 22.17 35.07
C LYS A 109 -24.42 21.83 35.75
N ARG A 110 -24.33 21.92 37.07
CA ARG A 110 -23.14 21.50 37.83
C ARG A 110 -22.89 20.01 37.68
N PHE A 111 -23.90 19.18 37.92
CA PHE A 111 -23.80 17.74 37.70
C PHE A 111 -23.40 17.38 36.26
N GLN A 112 -23.95 18.06 35.26
CA GLN A 112 -23.54 17.87 33.86
C GLN A 112 -22.07 18.23 33.65
N ALA A 113 -21.59 19.33 34.24
CA ALA A 113 -20.18 19.71 34.17
C ALA A 113 -19.27 18.67 34.85
N ASP A 114 -19.67 18.18 36.02
CA ASP A 114 -18.94 17.16 36.78
C ASP A 114 -18.93 15.81 36.05
N LEU A 115 -20.06 15.42 35.44
CA LEU A 115 -20.15 14.22 34.62
C LEU A 115 -19.28 14.32 33.37
N VAL A 116 -19.30 15.45 32.67
CA VAL A 116 -18.40 15.69 31.52
C VAL A 116 -16.94 15.65 31.96
N HIS A 117 -16.62 16.14 33.16
CA HIS A 117 -15.28 16.03 33.73
C HIS A 117 -14.90 14.57 34.01
N ALA A 118 -15.77 13.81 34.67
CA ALA A 118 -15.56 12.37 34.94
C ALA A 118 -15.39 11.57 33.64
N ILE A 119 -16.17 11.87 32.59
CA ILE A 119 -16.02 11.22 31.27
C ILE A 119 -14.65 11.54 30.65
N LYS A 120 -14.18 12.79 30.77
CA LYS A 120 -12.82 13.17 30.32
C LYS A 120 -11.72 12.45 31.10
N GLU A 121 -11.95 12.13 32.37
CA GLU A 121 -11.02 11.35 33.20
C GLU A 121 -11.07 9.84 32.88
N GLY A 122 -12.12 9.37 32.21
CA GLY A 122 -12.23 7.99 31.72
C GLY A 122 -13.45 7.22 32.21
N TYR A 123 -14.43 7.88 32.83
CA TYR A 123 -15.72 7.28 33.14
C TYR A 123 -16.52 7.04 31.84
N ASP A 124 -16.96 5.82 31.60
CA ASP A 124 -17.66 5.40 30.38
C ASP A 124 -19.19 5.27 30.56
N GLY A 125 -19.71 5.57 31.75
CA GLY A 125 -21.14 5.50 32.05
C GLY A 125 -21.71 4.10 32.19
N LYS A 126 -20.90 3.04 32.10
CA LYS A 126 -21.38 1.66 32.19
C LYS A 126 -21.20 1.13 33.61
N GLU A 127 -22.21 1.35 34.45
CA GLU A 127 -22.21 0.80 35.82
C GLU A 127 -22.41 -0.72 35.80
N GLY A 128 -21.50 -1.46 36.43
CA GLY A 128 -21.64 -2.91 36.66
C GLY A 128 -21.25 -3.83 35.49
N THR A 129 -20.74 -3.31 34.37
CA THR A 129 -20.44 -4.10 33.16
C THR A 129 -18.98 -4.60 33.05
N GLY A 130 -18.24 -4.72 34.15
CA GLY A 130 -16.83 -5.15 34.08
C GLY A 130 -15.90 -4.13 33.40
N THR A 131 -14.61 -4.43 33.32
CA THR A 131 -13.59 -3.49 32.83
C THR A 131 -13.39 -3.62 31.31
N GLN A 132 -13.18 -2.51 30.59
CA GLN A 132 -12.81 -2.55 29.17
C GLN A 132 -11.40 -3.14 28.94
N TRP A 133 -10.51 -3.02 29.93
CA TRP A 133 -9.16 -3.60 29.94
C TRP A 133 -9.14 -5.10 30.24
N THR A 134 -9.98 -5.87 29.53
CA THR A 134 -9.84 -7.34 29.46
C THR A 134 -8.64 -7.71 28.59
N PHE A 135 -8.16 -8.97 28.64
CA PHE A 135 -7.04 -9.40 27.80
C PHE A 135 -7.32 -9.17 26.30
N SER A 136 -8.51 -9.53 25.80
CA SER A 136 -8.86 -9.31 24.38
C SER A 136 -9.03 -7.83 24.04
N GLY A 137 -9.55 -7.02 24.98
CA GLY A 137 -9.62 -5.56 24.82
C GLY A 137 -8.23 -4.91 24.77
N ALA A 138 -7.32 -5.33 25.65
CA ALA A 138 -5.92 -4.90 25.66
C ALA A 138 -5.17 -5.37 24.40
N PHE A 139 -5.44 -6.58 23.92
CA PHE A 139 -4.87 -7.11 22.69
C PHE A 139 -5.32 -6.31 21.46
N LEU A 140 -6.62 -6.02 21.36
CA LEU A 140 -7.15 -5.17 20.29
C LEU A 140 -6.55 -3.75 20.36
N TYR A 141 -6.46 -3.18 21.57
CA TYR A 141 -5.77 -1.90 21.78
C TYR A 141 -4.31 -1.95 21.28
N SER A 142 -3.52 -2.93 21.74
CA SER A 142 -2.14 -3.15 21.30
C SER A 142 -2.03 -3.29 19.77
N LEU A 143 -2.91 -4.06 19.15
CA LEU A 143 -2.98 -4.20 17.69
C LEU A 143 -3.26 -2.86 17.02
N THR A 144 -4.23 -2.07 17.50
CA THR A 144 -4.57 -0.77 16.91
C THR A 144 -3.45 0.27 17.04
N VAL A 145 -2.60 0.16 18.06
CA VAL A 145 -1.41 1.00 18.24
C VAL A 145 -0.34 0.66 17.21
N ILE A 146 0.03 -0.62 17.07
CA ILE A 146 1.09 -1.02 16.13
C ILE A 146 0.65 -0.90 14.66
N THR A 147 -0.64 -1.04 14.38
CA THR A 147 -1.24 -0.86 13.04
C THR A 147 -1.54 0.59 12.71
N THR A 148 -1.32 1.52 13.65
CA THR A 148 -1.61 2.96 13.49
C THR A 148 -3.08 3.29 13.19
N ILE A 149 -4.01 2.38 13.50
CA ILE A 149 -5.46 2.61 13.39
C ILE A 149 -5.93 3.57 14.48
N GLY A 150 -5.60 3.25 15.74
CA GLY A 150 -5.83 4.13 16.89
C GLY A 150 -7.27 4.62 17.12
N TYR A 151 -8.24 3.70 17.26
CA TYR A 151 -9.66 4.05 17.49
C TYR A 151 -9.92 5.11 18.57
N GLY A 152 -9.10 5.14 19.63
CA GLY A 152 -9.24 6.14 20.70
C GLY A 152 -10.39 5.90 21.68
N ASN A 153 -11.26 4.90 21.43
CA ASN A 153 -12.30 4.48 22.36
C ASN A 153 -11.71 3.90 23.67
N ILE A 154 -10.60 3.16 23.58
CA ILE A 154 -9.81 2.69 24.71
C ILE A 154 -8.42 3.32 24.62
N ALA A 155 -8.02 4.07 25.65
CA ALA A 155 -6.72 4.75 25.70
C ALA A 155 -6.17 4.83 27.13
N PRO A 156 -4.85 4.78 27.33
CA PRO A 156 -4.23 4.84 28.64
C PRO A 156 -4.43 6.23 29.26
N ARG A 157 -5.13 6.27 30.39
CA ARG A 157 -5.34 7.51 31.15
C ARG A 157 -4.19 7.78 32.13
N THR A 158 -3.57 6.73 32.65
CA THR A 158 -2.48 6.83 33.63
C THR A 158 -1.18 7.36 33.01
N PRO A 159 -0.35 8.13 33.75
CA PRO A 159 0.95 8.58 33.26
C PRO A 159 1.86 7.41 32.84
N SER A 160 1.88 6.34 33.63
CA SER A 160 2.65 5.13 33.33
C SER A 160 2.17 4.41 32.06
N GLY A 161 0.85 4.31 31.86
CA GLY A 161 0.28 3.70 30.66
C GLY A 161 0.58 4.50 29.38
N LYS A 162 0.58 5.84 29.47
CA LYS A 162 0.98 6.73 28.37
C LYS A 162 2.45 6.52 28.00
N ILE A 163 3.34 6.51 28.99
CA ILE A 163 4.78 6.27 28.77
C ILE A 163 5.00 4.88 28.15
N ALA A 164 4.36 3.84 28.68
CA ALA A 164 4.47 2.48 28.15
C ALA A 164 4.01 2.40 26.68
N THR A 165 2.92 3.10 26.34
CA THR A 165 2.40 3.14 24.96
C THR A 165 3.37 3.82 23.99
N ILE A 166 4.05 4.89 24.43
CA ILE A 166 5.06 5.57 23.60
C ILE A 166 6.18 4.59 23.22
N PHE A 167 6.77 3.90 24.20
CA PHE A 167 7.84 2.93 23.94
C PHE A 167 7.35 1.73 23.11
N TYR A 168 6.13 1.26 23.39
CA TYR A 168 5.49 0.18 22.65
C TYR A 168 5.30 0.55 21.17
N ALA A 169 4.83 1.77 20.87
CA ALA A 169 4.61 2.24 19.50
C ALA A 169 5.92 2.44 18.72
N ILE A 170 6.97 2.96 19.38
CA ILE A 170 8.30 3.18 18.76
C ILE A 170 8.87 1.88 18.17
N ILE A 171 8.70 0.76 18.87
CA ILE A 171 9.18 -0.56 18.42
C ILE A 171 8.14 -1.25 17.54
N GLY A 172 6.87 -1.16 17.91
CA GLY A 172 5.77 -1.88 17.27
C GLY A 172 5.46 -1.40 15.85
N ILE A 173 5.50 -0.08 15.60
CA ILE A 173 5.17 0.47 14.26
C ILE A 173 6.20 0.03 13.21
N PRO A 174 7.54 0.15 13.42
CA PRO A 174 8.51 -0.39 12.48
C PRO A 174 8.37 -1.90 12.26
N LEU A 175 8.11 -2.67 13.33
CA LEU A 175 7.87 -4.10 13.21
C LEU A 175 6.64 -4.41 12.36
N MET A 176 5.56 -3.63 12.52
CA MET A 176 4.35 -3.77 11.72
C MET A 176 4.61 -3.41 10.24
N LEU A 177 5.39 -2.37 9.95
CA LEU A 177 5.77 -2.02 8.57
C LEU A 177 6.60 -3.12 7.89
N LEU A 178 7.53 -3.74 8.62
CA LEU A 178 8.28 -4.90 8.13
C LEU A 178 7.35 -6.09 7.87
N TYR A 179 6.42 -6.38 8.79
CA TYR A 179 5.40 -7.41 8.61
C TYR A 179 4.58 -7.16 7.34
N LEU A 180 4.08 -5.92 7.15
CA LEU A 180 3.27 -5.56 5.98
C LEU A 180 4.03 -5.70 4.67
N THR A 181 5.30 -5.29 4.64
CA THR A 181 6.14 -5.40 3.44
C THR A 181 6.37 -6.86 3.07
N ASN A 182 6.77 -7.68 4.04
CA ASN A 182 7.07 -9.10 3.82
C ASN A 182 5.82 -9.90 3.42
N ILE A 183 4.72 -9.76 4.18
CA ILE A 183 3.49 -10.49 3.90
C ILE A 183 2.81 -9.96 2.63
N GLY A 184 2.81 -8.64 2.41
CA GLY A 184 2.27 -8.02 1.20
C GLY A 184 2.92 -8.57 -0.06
N ASP A 185 4.25 -8.76 -0.06
CA ASP A 185 4.99 -9.33 -1.19
C ASP A 185 4.71 -10.81 -1.40
N ILE A 186 4.61 -11.59 -0.32
CA ILE A 186 4.26 -13.02 -0.39
C ILE A 186 2.87 -13.17 -0.98
N LEU A 187 1.89 -12.41 -0.47
CA LEU A 187 0.52 -12.40 -0.98
C LEU A 187 0.48 -11.93 -2.44
N ALA A 188 1.24 -10.90 -2.83
CA ALA A 188 1.31 -10.42 -4.20
C ALA A 188 1.88 -11.48 -5.16
N LYS A 189 2.92 -12.23 -4.74
CA LYS A 189 3.49 -13.34 -5.53
C LYS A 189 2.48 -14.48 -5.67
N ALA A 190 1.85 -14.88 -4.57
CA ALA A 190 0.80 -15.91 -4.58
C ALA A 190 -0.38 -15.50 -5.46
N PHE A 191 -0.77 -14.22 -5.41
CA PHE A 191 -1.86 -13.67 -6.19
C PHE A 191 -1.54 -13.64 -7.69
N ARG A 192 -0.36 -13.16 -8.09
CA ARG A 192 0.10 -13.21 -9.48
C ARG A 192 0.15 -14.65 -10.01
N TYR A 193 0.60 -15.59 -9.18
CA TYR A 193 0.60 -17.01 -9.51
C TYR A 193 -0.82 -17.53 -9.76
N LEU A 194 -1.76 -17.28 -8.83
CA LEU A 194 -3.15 -17.70 -8.97
C LEU A 194 -3.83 -17.06 -10.19
N TYR A 195 -3.63 -15.75 -10.40
CA TYR A 195 -4.13 -15.01 -11.55
C TYR A 195 -3.58 -15.58 -12.87
N SER A 196 -2.27 -15.86 -12.94
CA SER A 196 -1.66 -16.46 -14.13
C SER A 196 -2.25 -17.82 -14.48
N ARG A 197 -2.60 -18.64 -13.47
CA ARG A 197 -3.28 -19.92 -13.67
C ARG A 197 -4.71 -19.74 -14.16
N ALA A 198 -5.47 -18.82 -13.57
CA ALA A 198 -6.83 -18.52 -13.99
C ALA A 198 -6.88 -17.98 -15.44
N CYS A 199 -5.95 -17.10 -15.81
CA CYS A 199 -5.79 -16.61 -17.18
C CYS A 199 -5.34 -17.70 -18.15
N ALA A 200 -4.49 -18.64 -17.73
CA ALA A 200 -4.09 -19.78 -18.57
C ALA A 200 -5.23 -20.78 -18.81
N CYS A 201 -6.16 -20.93 -17.85
CA CYS A 201 -7.35 -21.77 -18.00
C CYS A 201 -8.42 -21.14 -18.91
N THR A 202 -8.49 -19.81 -18.98
CA THR A 202 -9.40 -19.07 -19.89
C THR A 202 -8.79 -18.85 -21.27
N SER A 203 -7.47 -18.70 -21.36
CA SER A 203 -6.68 -18.64 -22.60
C SER A 203 -6.27 -20.04 -23.05
N GLY A 204 -7.26 -20.91 -23.24
CA GLY A 204 -7.04 -22.25 -23.79
C GLY A 204 -6.43 -22.18 -25.20
N ASP A 205 -5.26 -22.80 -25.32
CA ASP A 205 -4.64 -23.40 -26.52
C ASP A 205 -3.83 -22.52 -27.50
N GLY A 206 -4.08 -21.21 -27.64
CA GLY A 206 -3.39 -20.39 -28.65
C GLY A 206 -1.97 -19.91 -28.26
N GLU A 207 -1.85 -19.22 -27.12
CA GLU A 207 -0.61 -18.51 -26.77
C GLU A 207 0.45 -19.41 -26.14
N ALA A 208 0.05 -20.43 -25.39
CA ALA A 208 0.98 -21.43 -24.85
C ALA A 208 1.63 -22.25 -25.97
N ARG A 209 0.87 -22.58 -27.03
CA ARG A 209 1.37 -23.27 -28.23
C ARG A 209 2.30 -22.37 -29.03
N ARG A 210 1.98 -21.08 -29.18
CA ARG A 210 2.85 -20.07 -29.81
C ARG A 210 4.16 -19.84 -29.05
N ARG A 211 4.13 -19.80 -27.71
CA ARG A 211 5.36 -19.68 -26.89
C ARG A 211 6.25 -20.91 -26.97
N ARG A 212 5.67 -22.13 -26.99
CA ARG A 212 6.43 -23.37 -27.23
C ARG A 212 7.09 -23.37 -28.62
N TYR A 213 6.34 -22.97 -29.66
CA TYR A 213 6.84 -22.89 -31.03
C TYR A 213 7.99 -21.88 -31.19
N LEU A 214 7.90 -20.71 -30.55
CA LEU A 214 8.97 -19.70 -30.54
C LEU A 214 10.21 -20.15 -29.75
N ALA A 215 10.02 -20.79 -28.60
CA ALA A 215 11.12 -21.33 -27.79
C ALA A 215 11.85 -22.50 -28.49
N GLU A 216 11.11 -23.31 -29.24
CA GLU A 216 11.66 -24.39 -30.07
C GLU A 216 12.45 -23.83 -31.26
N ASN A 217 11.91 -22.85 -31.99
CA ASN A 217 12.65 -22.17 -33.08
C ASN A 217 13.91 -21.45 -32.58
N TYR A 218 13.85 -20.80 -31.41
CA TYR A 218 15.01 -20.13 -30.82
C TYR A 218 16.11 -21.15 -30.43
N ARG A 219 15.73 -22.30 -29.84
CA ARG A 219 16.69 -23.40 -29.57
C ARG A 219 17.28 -23.97 -30.86
N VAL A 220 16.48 -24.17 -31.90
CA VAL A 220 16.96 -24.69 -33.20
C VAL A 220 17.94 -23.72 -33.85
N GLN A 221 17.68 -22.41 -33.83
CA GLN A 221 18.62 -21.41 -34.34
C GLN A 221 19.94 -21.37 -33.55
N HIS A 222 19.90 -21.53 -32.23
CA HIS A 222 21.12 -21.53 -31.40
C HIS A 222 21.95 -22.82 -31.55
N VAL A 223 21.30 -23.96 -31.78
CA VAL A 223 21.98 -25.25 -32.07
C VAL A 223 22.60 -25.24 -33.47
N VAL A 224 21.91 -24.70 -34.48
CA VAL A 224 22.45 -24.59 -35.84
C VAL A 224 23.57 -23.54 -35.90
N GLY A 225 23.49 -22.44 -35.15
CA GLY A 225 24.54 -21.42 -35.06
C GLY A 225 25.86 -21.93 -34.48
N ASN A 226 25.81 -22.85 -33.51
CA ASN A 226 27.01 -23.49 -32.94
C ASN A 226 27.61 -24.58 -33.83
N ALA A 227 26.86 -25.13 -34.79
CA ALA A 227 27.38 -26.11 -35.75
C ALA A 227 28.15 -25.45 -36.91
N SER A 228 27.96 -24.15 -37.15
CA SER A 228 28.57 -23.42 -38.28
C SER A 228 29.92 -22.75 -37.99
N SER A 229 30.50 -22.92 -36.80
CA SER A 229 31.79 -22.29 -36.43
C SER A 229 32.89 -23.31 -36.12
N SER A 230 33.13 -24.28 -37.01
CA SER A 230 34.39 -25.04 -37.01
C SER A 230 34.84 -25.42 -38.42
N THR A 231 35.71 -24.58 -38.98
CA THR A 231 36.63 -24.84 -40.10
C THR A 231 37.99 -24.34 -39.60
N ALA A 232 39.13 -25.02 -39.68
CA ALA A 232 39.71 -25.95 -40.67
C ALA A 232 40.99 -26.63 -40.04
N PRO A 233 41.99 -27.21 -40.77
CA PRO A 233 42.06 -27.75 -42.14
C PRO A 233 42.67 -29.18 -42.28
N THR A 234 42.57 -29.69 -43.51
CA THR A 234 43.19 -30.81 -44.27
C THR A 234 44.41 -31.61 -43.75
N GLY A 235 44.37 -32.94 -43.98
CA GLY A 235 45.54 -33.82 -44.21
C GLY A 235 45.15 -35.27 -44.55
N ARG A 236 45.37 -35.73 -45.79
CA ARG A 236 45.22 -37.12 -46.27
C ARG A 236 46.43 -37.98 -45.85
N PHE A 237 46.19 -39.17 -45.28
CA PHE A 237 46.86 -40.43 -45.65
C PHE A 237 46.10 -41.63 -45.03
N GLY A 238 46.00 -42.74 -45.75
CA GLY A 238 45.13 -43.88 -45.41
C GLY A 238 45.84 -45.13 -44.87
N LEU A 239 44.99 -46.10 -44.47
CA LEU A 239 45.24 -47.52 -44.11
C LEU A 239 46.23 -47.73 -42.94
N GLU A 240 45.99 -48.58 -41.93
CA GLU A 240 45.55 -49.98 -41.96
C GLU A 240 45.10 -50.42 -40.55
N VAL A 241 44.54 -51.63 -40.45
CA VAL A 241 43.96 -52.31 -39.27
C VAL A 241 45.06 -52.92 -38.39
N ASP A 242 44.97 -52.87 -37.05
CA ASP A 242 45.27 -54.05 -36.21
C ASP A 242 44.79 -54.01 -34.74
N GLU A 243 44.64 -55.21 -34.18
CA GLU A 243 44.12 -55.67 -32.88
C GLU A 243 44.98 -55.36 -31.62
N LYS A 244 44.28 -55.36 -30.47
CA LYS A 244 44.67 -55.80 -29.09
C LYS A 244 46.06 -55.44 -28.52
N PHE A 245 46.09 -54.76 -27.36
CA PHE A 245 46.78 -55.24 -26.14
C PHE A 245 46.47 -54.39 -24.89
N HIS A 246 46.19 -55.06 -23.76
CA HIS A 246 46.13 -54.49 -22.41
C HIS A 246 47.55 -54.31 -21.86
N LEU A 247 47.87 -53.17 -21.23
CA LEU A 247 48.76 -53.18 -20.06
C LEU A 247 48.61 -51.92 -19.18
N SER A 248 48.56 -52.20 -17.88
CA SER A 248 48.43 -51.33 -16.71
C SER A 248 49.64 -50.41 -16.45
N VAL A 249 49.38 -49.16 -16.05
CA VAL A 249 50.37 -48.23 -15.48
C VAL A 249 49.78 -47.55 -14.22
N PRO A 250 50.53 -47.45 -13.09
CA PRO A 250 50.02 -47.01 -11.77
C PRO A 250 49.86 -45.48 -11.63
N PRO A 251 49.15 -44.99 -10.59
CA PRO A 251 48.86 -43.57 -10.42
C PRO A 251 50.08 -42.75 -9.93
N PRO A 252 50.19 -41.46 -10.32
CA PRO A 252 51.25 -40.56 -9.86
C PRO A 252 51.01 -40.05 -8.41
N PRO A 253 52.08 -39.66 -7.68
CA PRO A 253 52.06 -39.33 -6.24
C PRO A 253 51.46 -37.94 -5.93
N PRO A 254 51.01 -37.69 -4.68
CA PRO A 254 50.43 -36.42 -4.28
C PRO A 254 51.47 -35.28 -4.19
N PRO A 255 51.08 -34.02 -4.44
CA PRO A 255 51.96 -32.86 -4.33
C PRO A 255 52.29 -32.51 -2.86
N PRO A 256 53.45 -31.86 -2.61
CA PRO A 256 53.94 -31.59 -1.27
C PRO A 256 53.20 -30.44 -0.58
N LEU A 257 53.08 -30.56 0.74
CA LEU A 257 52.48 -29.58 1.64
C LEU A 257 53.50 -28.48 1.97
N SER A 258 53.33 -27.25 1.47
CA SER A 258 54.04 -26.09 2.02
C SER A 258 53.26 -24.77 1.85
N HIS A 259 53.34 -23.97 2.91
CA HIS A 259 52.84 -22.61 3.13
C HIS A 259 51.32 -22.43 3.34
N ILE A 260 50.93 -22.48 4.61
CA ILE A 260 49.78 -21.75 5.14
C ILE A 260 50.11 -20.26 5.01
N VAL A 261 49.53 -19.60 4.02
CA VAL A 261 49.29 -18.15 4.05
C VAL A 261 47.84 -18.01 4.51
N GLU A 262 47.62 -17.30 5.62
CA GLU A 262 46.28 -16.89 6.02
C GLU A 262 45.76 -15.91 4.96
N ASP A 263 45.05 -16.42 3.95
CA ASP A 263 44.27 -15.57 3.06
C ASP A 263 43.10 -15.00 3.86
N GLU A 264 43.26 -13.74 4.28
CA GLU A 264 42.20 -12.91 4.82
C GLU A 264 41.07 -12.86 3.79
N VAL A 265 39.93 -13.51 4.09
CA VAL A 265 38.74 -13.48 3.23
C VAL A 265 38.19 -12.06 3.22
N ARG A 266 38.62 -11.27 2.24
CA ARG A 266 38.03 -9.97 1.94
C ARG A 266 36.75 -10.20 1.15
N ILE A 267 35.61 -10.13 1.83
CA ILE A 267 34.30 -10.06 1.20
C ILE A 267 34.22 -8.69 0.53
N GLU A 268 34.46 -8.62 -0.78
CA GLU A 268 34.12 -7.43 -1.54
C GLU A 268 32.59 -7.31 -1.66
N PRO A 269 32.00 -6.14 -1.38
CA PRO A 269 30.57 -5.92 -1.59
C PRO A 269 30.28 -6.05 -3.08
N ILE A 270 29.32 -6.92 -3.41
CA ILE A 270 28.82 -7.10 -4.77
C ILE A 270 28.40 -5.71 -5.29
N PRO A 271 28.92 -5.24 -6.42
CA PRO A 271 28.56 -3.94 -6.96
C PRO A 271 27.05 -3.93 -7.25
N ASP A 272 26.35 -2.84 -6.87
CA ASP A 272 24.89 -2.71 -7.00
C ASP A 272 24.37 -3.09 -8.40
N SER A 273 25.19 -2.88 -9.43
CA SER A 273 24.92 -3.23 -10.83
C SER A 273 24.72 -4.72 -11.11
N GLU A 274 25.20 -5.64 -10.26
CA GLU A 274 24.95 -7.08 -10.38
C GLU A 274 23.66 -7.52 -9.67
N LEU A 275 23.33 -6.89 -8.52
CA LEU A 275 22.07 -7.14 -7.81
C LEU A 275 20.85 -6.70 -8.64
N TYR A 276 20.96 -5.60 -9.40
CA TYR A 276 19.93 -5.18 -10.34
C TYR A 276 19.87 -6.04 -11.62
N ARG A 277 20.92 -6.81 -11.96
CA ARG A 277 20.99 -7.63 -13.17
C ARG A 277 20.32 -8.99 -13.03
N GLU A 278 20.29 -9.57 -11.83
CA GLU A 278 19.60 -10.85 -11.60
C GLU A 278 18.08 -10.76 -11.80
N ASP A 279 17.49 -9.59 -11.53
CA ASP A 279 16.07 -9.33 -11.75
C ASP A 279 15.70 -9.27 -13.25
N GLU A 280 16.68 -9.02 -14.13
CA GLU A 280 16.50 -8.89 -15.59
C GLU A 280 16.69 -10.24 -16.31
N TYR A 281 17.53 -11.14 -15.78
CA TYR A 281 17.80 -12.45 -16.39
C TYR A 281 16.67 -13.47 -16.16
N ASN A 282 15.91 -13.35 -15.07
CA ASN A 282 14.73 -14.19 -14.83
C ASN A 282 13.50 -13.57 -15.50
N GLY A 283 13.53 -13.45 -16.83
CA GLY A 283 12.47 -12.95 -17.70
C GLY A 283 11.21 -13.83 -17.73
N LYS A 284 10.67 -14.21 -16.58
CA LYS A 284 9.26 -14.53 -16.45
C LYS A 284 8.53 -13.22 -16.60
N ALA A 285 7.87 -13.00 -17.74
CA ALA A 285 6.95 -11.88 -17.94
C ALA A 285 6.10 -11.69 -16.67
N ARG A 286 6.41 -10.68 -15.86
CA ARG A 286 5.69 -10.40 -14.63
C ARG A 286 4.27 -10.10 -15.07
N VAL A 287 3.34 -11.03 -14.78
CA VAL A 287 1.95 -10.87 -15.19
C VAL A 287 1.42 -9.64 -14.46
N SER A 288 1.21 -8.58 -15.22
CA SER A 288 0.71 -7.31 -14.72
C SER A 288 -0.74 -7.49 -14.31
N VAL A 289 -0.99 -7.44 -13.01
CA VAL A 289 -2.34 -7.55 -12.45
C VAL A 289 -3.02 -6.20 -12.63
N PRO A 290 -4.21 -6.14 -13.26
CA PRO A 290 -4.89 -4.88 -13.46
C PRO A 290 -5.38 -4.31 -12.11
N ILE A 291 -5.20 -3.00 -11.91
CA ILE A 291 -5.66 -2.27 -10.71
C ILE A 291 -7.13 -2.55 -10.38
N THR A 292 -7.98 -2.71 -11.42
CA THR A 292 -9.40 -3.02 -11.25
C THR A 292 -9.64 -4.31 -10.48
N LEU A 293 -8.80 -5.33 -10.69
CA LEU A 293 -8.92 -6.60 -9.97
C LEU A 293 -8.54 -6.45 -8.49
N CYS A 294 -7.49 -5.68 -8.18
CA CYS A 294 -7.13 -5.36 -6.79
C CYS A 294 -8.27 -4.61 -6.07
N MET A 295 -8.88 -3.62 -6.75
CA MET A 295 -10.01 -2.87 -6.20
C MET A 295 -11.23 -3.76 -5.96
N VAL A 296 -11.53 -4.69 -6.86
CA VAL A 296 -12.64 -5.66 -6.67
C VAL A 296 -12.39 -6.56 -5.45
N ILE A 297 -11.17 -7.02 -5.25
CA ILE A 297 -10.81 -7.85 -4.08
C ILE A 297 -10.96 -7.05 -2.79
N LEU A 298 -10.47 -5.79 -2.77
CA LEU A 298 -10.59 -4.92 -1.61
C LEU A 298 -12.06 -4.64 -1.27
N VAL A 299 -12.87 -4.28 -2.27
CA VAL A 299 -14.31 -4.05 -2.09
C VAL A 299 -15.02 -5.33 -1.64
N GLY A 300 -14.65 -6.49 -2.20
CA GLY A 300 -15.19 -7.78 -1.78
C GLY A 300 -14.85 -8.12 -0.33
N TYR A 301 -13.61 -7.85 0.09
CA TYR A 301 -13.17 -8.04 1.48
C TYR A 301 -13.93 -7.14 2.45
N ILE A 302 -14.04 -5.85 2.13
CA ILE A 302 -14.81 -4.87 2.93
C ILE A 302 -16.29 -5.27 2.99
N SER A 303 -16.88 -5.68 1.88
CA SER A 303 -18.29 -6.11 1.83
C SER A 303 -18.52 -7.38 2.64
N GLY A 304 -17.59 -8.33 2.60
CA GLY A 304 -17.64 -9.55 3.42
C GLY A 304 -17.54 -9.23 4.92
N GLY A 305 -16.62 -8.35 5.30
CA GLY A 305 -16.54 -7.82 6.67
C GLY A 305 -17.80 -7.07 7.09
N ALA A 306 -18.38 -6.26 6.21
CA ALA A 306 -19.61 -5.51 6.48
C ALA A 306 -20.77 -6.46 6.83
N VAL A 307 -20.94 -7.56 6.09
CA VAL A 307 -21.94 -8.59 6.41
C VAL A 307 -21.63 -9.26 7.74
N LEU A 308 -20.36 -9.62 7.99
CA LEU A 308 -19.94 -10.28 9.23
C LEU A 308 -20.25 -9.43 10.47
N PHE A 309 -19.83 -8.17 10.47
CA PHE A 309 -20.03 -7.26 11.61
C PHE A 309 -21.48 -6.78 11.72
N SER A 310 -22.19 -6.62 10.60
CA SER A 310 -23.64 -6.34 10.62
C SER A 310 -24.42 -7.46 11.33
N LEU A 311 -24.06 -8.72 11.09
CA LEU A 311 -24.70 -9.86 11.78
C LEU A 311 -24.28 -9.98 13.25
N TRP A 312 -23.05 -9.62 13.61
CA TRP A 312 -22.53 -9.78 14.97
C TRP A 312 -22.89 -8.65 15.92
N GLU A 313 -22.92 -7.42 15.44
CA GLU A 313 -23.16 -6.21 16.23
C GLU A 313 -24.56 -5.63 16.00
N GLY A 314 -25.34 -6.19 15.07
CA GLY A 314 -26.67 -5.69 14.71
C GLY A 314 -26.64 -4.37 13.93
N TRP A 315 -25.48 -3.99 13.39
CA TRP A 315 -25.31 -2.78 12.60
C TRP A 315 -25.96 -2.88 11.22
N GLY A 316 -26.29 -1.74 10.61
CA GLY A 316 -26.66 -1.71 9.21
C GLY A 316 -25.48 -2.11 8.31
N PHE A 317 -25.75 -2.55 7.07
CA PHE A 317 -24.68 -2.87 6.12
C PHE A 317 -23.76 -1.67 5.85
N LEU A 318 -24.33 -0.46 5.79
CA LEU A 318 -23.56 0.78 5.60
C LEU A 318 -22.58 0.99 6.76
N ASP A 319 -23.05 0.91 8.00
CA ASP A 319 -22.23 1.06 9.21
C ASP A 319 -21.13 0.00 9.28
N GLY A 320 -21.46 -1.26 8.96
CA GLY A 320 -20.48 -2.35 8.89
C GLY A 320 -19.41 -2.12 7.81
N SER A 321 -19.81 -1.61 6.65
CA SER A 321 -18.90 -1.28 5.55
C SER A 321 -18.03 -0.06 5.85
N TYR A 322 -18.62 0.95 6.49
CA TYR A 322 -17.93 2.15 6.97
C TYR A 322 -16.90 1.79 8.02
N PHE A 323 -17.26 0.98 9.02
CA PHE A 323 -16.33 0.43 10.01
C PHE A 323 -15.17 -0.30 9.32
N CYS A 324 -15.46 -1.24 8.41
CA CYS A 324 -14.42 -1.99 7.72
C CYS A 324 -13.47 -1.08 6.92
N PHE A 325 -14.01 -0.09 6.21
CA PHE A 325 -13.21 0.85 5.44
C PHE A 325 -12.36 1.76 6.32
N VAL A 326 -12.95 2.44 7.31
CA VAL A 326 -12.27 3.36 8.24
C VAL A 326 -11.17 2.65 9.02
N THR A 327 -11.42 1.41 9.42
CA THR A 327 -10.43 0.63 10.15
C THR A 327 -9.28 0.17 9.26
N LEU A 328 -9.56 -0.45 8.11
CA LEU A 328 -8.53 -1.01 7.26
C LEU A 328 -7.69 0.08 6.55
N SER A 329 -8.28 1.25 6.30
CA SER A 329 -7.56 2.43 5.82
C SER A 329 -6.78 3.17 6.91
N THR A 330 -6.74 2.62 8.13
CA THR A 330 -6.05 3.18 9.30
C THR A 330 -6.48 4.61 9.65
N ILE A 331 -7.73 4.97 9.36
CA ILE A 331 -8.35 6.25 9.79
C ILE A 331 -8.78 6.14 11.25
N GLY A 332 -9.49 5.05 11.59
CA GLY A 332 -9.80 4.66 12.96
C GLY A 332 -10.54 5.71 13.80
N PHE A 333 -11.70 6.19 13.37
CA PHE A 333 -12.48 7.19 14.15
C PHE A 333 -12.95 6.66 15.52
N GLY A 334 -13.15 5.34 15.66
CA GLY A 334 -13.56 4.70 16.91
C GLY A 334 -14.99 4.99 17.37
N ASP A 335 -15.80 5.57 16.48
CA ASP A 335 -17.24 5.76 16.61
C ASP A 335 -18.01 4.43 16.54
N LEU A 336 -17.51 3.47 15.76
CA LEU A 336 -17.95 2.09 15.73
C LEU A 336 -16.79 1.15 16.05
N VAL A 337 -16.94 0.35 17.11
CA VAL A 337 -15.97 -0.68 17.48
C VAL A 337 -16.71 -1.95 17.93
N PRO A 338 -16.37 -3.13 17.39
CA PRO A 338 -17.01 -4.37 17.79
C PRO A 338 -16.76 -4.67 19.26
N GLY A 339 -17.75 -5.26 19.92
CA GLY A 339 -17.71 -5.58 21.34
C GLY A 339 -18.12 -4.45 22.29
N ASP A 340 -18.45 -3.25 21.80
CA ASP A 340 -18.90 -2.14 22.67
C ASP A 340 -20.35 -2.32 23.16
N SER A 341 -21.18 -3.03 22.39
CA SER A 341 -22.62 -3.22 22.65
C SER A 341 -22.99 -4.50 23.41
N VAL A 342 -22.06 -5.46 23.56
CA VAL A 342 -22.37 -6.82 24.04
C VAL A 342 -21.57 -7.16 25.29
N ILE A 343 -21.98 -6.59 26.43
CA ILE A 343 -21.36 -6.85 27.74
C ILE A 343 -22.24 -7.73 28.64
N SER A 344 -23.02 -8.65 28.05
CA SER A 344 -23.81 -9.62 28.84
C SER A 344 -23.86 -11.03 28.27
N ASP A 345 -23.06 -11.37 27.25
CA ASP A 345 -23.02 -12.73 26.75
C ASP A 345 -21.58 -13.22 26.55
N GLY A 346 -21.33 -14.50 26.83
CA GLY A 346 -19.99 -15.11 26.92
C GLY A 346 -19.15 -15.07 25.62
N GLY A 347 -19.75 -14.65 24.50
CA GLY A 347 -19.12 -14.60 23.18
C GLY A 347 -18.39 -13.30 22.82
N SER A 348 -18.33 -12.29 23.70
CA SER A 348 -17.68 -11.00 23.38
C SER A 348 -16.16 -11.14 23.13
N GLN A 349 -15.49 -12.02 23.87
CA GLN A 349 -14.06 -12.31 23.68
C GLN A 349 -13.79 -12.94 22.30
N GLU A 350 -14.65 -13.86 21.87
CA GLU A 350 -14.53 -14.52 20.56
C GLU A 350 -14.68 -13.50 19.41
N LYS A 351 -15.65 -12.59 19.50
CA LYS A 351 -15.86 -11.51 18.52
C LYS A 351 -14.62 -10.60 18.40
N LEU A 352 -13.99 -10.23 19.52
CA LEU A 352 -12.80 -9.37 19.54
C LEU A 352 -11.56 -10.07 18.95
N VAL A 353 -11.38 -11.35 19.24
CA VAL A 353 -10.27 -12.15 18.66
C VAL A 353 -10.47 -12.28 17.15
N MET A 354 -11.67 -12.64 16.70
CA MET A 354 -11.97 -12.74 15.27
C MET A 354 -11.86 -11.39 14.56
N CYS A 355 -12.27 -10.29 15.21
CA CYS A 355 -12.02 -8.94 14.72
C CYS A 355 -10.52 -8.70 14.53
N SER A 356 -9.70 -9.00 15.54
CA SER A 356 -8.25 -8.82 15.47
C SER A 356 -7.61 -9.60 14.32
N LEU A 357 -8.05 -10.85 14.08
CA LEU A 357 -7.61 -11.65 12.94
C LEU A 357 -8.03 -11.05 11.60
N TYR A 358 -9.28 -10.58 11.50
CA TYR A 358 -9.79 -9.88 10.32
C TYR A 358 -8.99 -8.61 10.03
N LEU A 359 -8.61 -7.84 11.06
CA LEU A 359 -7.78 -6.65 10.87
C LEU A 359 -6.36 -7.00 10.43
N LEU A 360 -5.73 -7.99 11.06
CA LEU A 360 -4.37 -8.40 10.69
C LEU A 360 -4.30 -8.88 9.23
N PHE A 361 -5.24 -9.71 8.80
CA PHE A 361 -5.32 -10.18 7.42
C PHE A 361 -5.70 -9.06 6.44
N GLY A 362 -6.64 -8.19 6.80
CA GLY A 362 -7.07 -7.07 5.97
C GLY A 362 -5.96 -6.06 5.72
N MET A 363 -5.14 -5.78 6.74
CA MET A 363 -3.95 -4.93 6.62
C MET A 363 -2.91 -5.53 5.67
N ALA A 364 -2.69 -6.85 5.73
CA ALA A 364 -1.84 -7.55 4.79
C ALA A 364 -2.38 -7.51 3.34
N LEU A 365 -3.70 -7.62 3.16
CA LEU A 365 -4.37 -7.50 1.86
C LEU A 365 -4.23 -6.09 1.28
N ILE A 366 -4.37 -5.05 2.10
CA ILE A 366 -4.14 -3.66 1.68
C ILE A 366 -2.69 -3.43 1.28
N ALA A 367 -1.71 -3.94 2.06
CA ALA A 367 -0.30 -3.84 1.70
C ALA A 367 -0.01 -4.50 0.34
N MET A 368 -0.55 -5.70 0.10
CA MET A 368 -0.49 -6.35 -1.22
C MET A 368 -1.10 -5.46 -2.32
N CYS A 369 -2.30 -4.93 -2.10
CA CYS A 369 -2.98 -4.08 -3.09
C CYS A 369 -2.18 -2.81 -3.37
N PHE A 370 -1.61 -2.18 -2.35
CA PHE A 370 -0.78 -0.99 -2.47
C PHE A 370 0.50 -1.29 -3.27
N ASN A 371 1.21 -2.38 -2.97
CA ASN A 371 2.41 -2.79 -3.71
C ASN A 371 2.08 -3.00 -5.20
N LEU A 372 1.00 -3.73 -5.50
CA LEU A 372 0.56 -3.97 -6.88
C LEU A 372 0.12 -2.68 -7.59
N MET A 373 -0.62 -1.81 -6.91
CA MET A 373 -1.05 -0.52 -7.46
C MET A 373 0.13 0.40 -7.71
N GLN A 374 1.09 0.47 -6.80
CA GLN A 374 2.30 1.28 -6.93
C GLN A 374 3.11 0.88 -8.17
N GLU A 375 3.35 -0.41 -8.38
CA GLU A 375 4.05 -0.93 -9.58
C GLU A 375 3.34 -0.50 -10.88
N GLU A 376 2.02 -0.69 -10.96
CA GLU A 376 1.20 -0.33 -12.13
C GLU A 376 1.17 1.18 -12.38
N VAL A 377 0.98 1.99 -11.33
CA VAL A 377 0.95 3.45 -11.43
C VAL A 377 2.28 3.98 -11.92
N ILE A 378 3.41 3.49 -11.38
CA ILE A 378 4.75 3.87 -11.84
C ILE A 378 4.92 3.56 -13.34
N HIS A 379 4.49 2.37 -13.77
CA HIS A 379 4.57 1.98 -15.18
C HIS A 379 3.73 2.90 -16.10
N LYS A 380 2.49 3.21 -15.70
CA LYS A 380 1.60 4.11 -16.45
C LYS A 380 2.11 5.56 -16.47
N VAL A 381 2.62 6.06 -15.34
CA VAL A 381 3.21 7.40 -15.23
C VAL A 381 4.44 7.50 -16.13
N ARG A 382 5.34 6.51 -16.13
CA ARG A 382 6.50 6.47 -17.05
C ARG A 382 6.07 6.45 -18.51
N THR A 383 5.08 5.63 -18.86
CA THR A 383 4.53 5.57 -20.23
C THR A 383 3.90 6.90 -20.65
N CYS A 384 3.16 7.54 -19.76
CA CYS A 384 2.57 8.86 -19.98
C CYS A 384 3.65 9.95 -20.13
N GLY A 385 4.67 9.93 -19.26
CA GLY A 385 5.83 10.82 -19.31
C GLY A 385 6.60 10.73 -20.62
N ARG A 386 6.78 9.50 -21.15
CA ARG A 386 7.34 9.26 -22.50
C ARG A 386 6.45 9.86 -23.61
N ARG A 387 5.13 9.64 -23.56
CA ARG A 387 4.18 10.21 -24.55
C ARG A 387 4.11 11.73 -24.53
N ILE A 388 4.30 12.35 -23.37
CA ILE A 388 4.29 13.81 -23.19
C ILE A 388 5.68 14.43 -23.49
N GLY A 389 6.73 13.60 -23.58
CA GLY A 389 8.11 14.02 -23.87
C GLY A 389 8.83 14.65 -22.67
N ILE A 390 8.40 14.32 -21.44
CA ILE A 390 9.03 14.79 -20.19
C ILE A 390 10.22 13.90 -19.81
N ILE A 391 10.16 12.61 -20.14
CA ILE A 391 11.22 11.64 -19.89
C ILE A 391 11.92 11.37 -21.23
N LYS A 392 13.21 11.69 -21.33
CA LYS A 392 14.07 11.26 -22.45
C LYS A 392 14.72 9.93 -22.06
N ASP A 393 14.76 8.98 -22.99
CA ASP A 393 15.52 7.75 -22.79
C ASP A 393 17.03 8.10 -22.78
N GLN A 394 17.77 7.49 -21.86
CA GLN A 394 19.18 7.77 -21.60
C GLN A 394 20.11 6.91 -22.48
N GLU A 395 19.58 6.29 -23.55
CA GLU A 395 20.25 5.23 -24.32
C GLU A 395 21.03 5.71 -25.57
N ASP A 396 21.12 7.02 -25.84
CA ASP A 396 21.77 7.52 -27.08
C ASP A 396 23.18 8.13 -26.88
N ASP A 397 23.78 8.10 -25.67
CA ASP A 397 25.08 8.77 -25.42
C ASP A 397 26.31 7.82 -25.38
N ASP A 398 26.13 6.49 -25.43
CA ASP A 398 27.25 5.52 -25.34
C ASP A 398 27.85 5.08 -26.70
N ASP A 399 27.29 5.51 -27.84
CA ASP A 399 27.76 5.12 -29.19
C ASP A 399 28.55 6.22 -29.93
N MET A 400 29.02 7.24 -29.22
CA MET A 400 29.86 8.32 -29.75
C MET A 400 31.11 8.59 -28.89
N GLY A 401 31.74 7.52 -28.41
CA GLY A 401 33.07 7.53 -27.77
C GLY A 401 34.20 7.19 -28.74
#